data_AF-A0A519ZDV4-F1
#
_entry.id   AF-A0A519ZDV4-F1
#
_cell.length_a   1.000
_cell.length_b   1.000
_cell.length_c   1.000
_cell.angle_alpha   90.00
_cell.angle_beta   90.00
_cell.angle_gamma   90.00
#
_symmetry.space_group_name_H-M   'P 1'
#
loop_
_entity.id
_entity.type
_entity.pdbx_description
1 polymer ?
#
loop_
_entity_poly.entity_id
_entity_poly.type
_entity_poly.pdbx_seq_one_letter_code
_entity_poly.pdbx_strand_id
1 'polypeptide(L)' 'NHLDLESIQALNNGLKDFTGSLIFASHDLQFIDTVANRIIELTPEGIIDRRMNYEEYLADETLKAQRQKMYQLA' A
#
# COMPACT_ATOMS: atom_id res chain seq x y z
N ASN A 1 -2.68 -2.10 17.58
CA ASN A 1 -3.99 -1.44 17.46
C ASN A 1 -5.01 -2.21 18.29
N HIS A 2 -5.58 -1.57 19.31
CA HIS A 2 -6.66 -2.10 20.14
C HIS A 2 -7.99 -1.56 19.60
N LEU A 3 -8.35 -2.02 18.40
CA LEU A 3 -9.63 -1.75 17.77
C LEU A 3 -10.40 -3.08 17.79
N ASP A 4 -11.60 -3.06 18.36
CA ASP A 4 -12.49 -4.22 18.31
C ASP A 4 -12.83 -4.56 16.84
N LEU A 5 -13.00 -5.84 16.55
CA LEU A 5 -13.20 -6.39 15.20
C LEU A 5 -14.32 -5.67 14.43
N GLU A 6 -15.38 -5.27 15.13
CA GLU A 6 -16.51 -4.51 14.59
C GLU A 6 -16.12 -3.11 14.11
N SER A 7 -15.21 -2.43 14.83
CA SER A 7 -14.70 -1.12 14.45
C SER A 7 -13.82 -1.19 13.20
N ILE A 8 -13.04 -2.28 13.03
CA ILE A 8 -12.25 -2.53 11.83
C ILE A 8 -13.16 -2.79 10.63
N GLN A 9 -14.24 -3.59 10.80
CA GLN A 9 -15.21 -3.83 9.73
C GLN A 9 -15.97 -2.57 9.33
N ALA A 10 -16.45 -1.79 10.30
CA ALA A 10 -17.15 -0.53 10.02
C ALA A 10 -16.24 0.47 9.30
N LEU A 11 -14.97 0.55 9.71
CA LEU A 11 -13.96 1.37 9.03
C LEU A 11 -13.74 0.89 7.59
N ASN A 12 -13.52 -0.41 7.36
CA ASN A 12 -13.32 -0.96 6.02
C ASN A 12 -14.50 -0.70 5.09
N ASN A 13 -15.74 -0.87 5.56
CA ASN A 13 -16.93 -0.59 4.76
C ASN A 13 -17.04 0.92 4.45
N GLY A 14 -16.82 1.77 5.46
CA GLY A 14 -16.82 3.23 5.27
C GLY A 14 -15.74 3.71 4.29
N LEU A 15 -14.57 3.08 4.29
CA LEU A 15 -13.48 3.40 3.35
C LEU A 15 -13.76 2.89 1.94
N LYS A 16 -14.44 1.76 1.78
CA LYS A 16 -14.88 1.26 0.46
C LYS A 16 -15.93 2.15 -0.19
N ASP A 17 -16.86 2.68 0.61
CA ASP A 17 -17.92 3.58 0.14
C ASP A 17 -17.45 5.05 0.03
N PHE A 18 -16.24 5.36 0.48
CA PHE A 18 -15.68 6.70 0.43
C PHE A 18 -15.32 7.08 -1.02
N THR A 19 -16.00 8.08 -1.55
CA THR A 19 -15.80 8.59 -2.92
C THR A 19 -14.64 9.57 -3.05
N GLY A 20 -13.97 9.92 -1.95
CA GLY A 20 -12.81 10.81 -1.95
C GLY A 20 -11.48 10.07 -2.16
N SER A 21 -10.38 10.82 -2.15
CA SER A 21 -9.03 10.24 -2.14
C SER A 21 -8.59 9.95 -0.71
N LEU A 22 -8.18 8.71 -0.46
CA LEU A 22 -7.62 8.29 0.82
C LEU A 22 -6.11 8.09 0.68
N ILE A 23 -5.34 8.69 1.57
CA ILE A 23 -3.90 8.42 1.72
C ILE A 23 -3.70 7.85 3.10
N PHE A 24 -3.10 6.66 3.17
CA PHE A 24 -2.81 5.98 4.42
C PHE A 24 -1.47 5.28 4.34
N ALA A 25 -0.88 5.02 5.50
CA ALA A 25 0.26 4.13 5.66
C ALA A 25 -0.10 3.10 6.73
N SER A 26 0.18 1.83 6.47
CA SER A 26 -0.08 0.74 7.39
C SER A 26 1.05 -0.28 7.31
N HIS A 27 1.15 -1.13 8.35
CA HIS A 27 1.98 -2.33 8.34
C HIS A 27 1.15 -3.61 8.19
N ASP A 28 -0.19 -3.49 8.20
CA ASP A 28 -1.10 -4.62 8.01
C ASP A 28 -1.28 -4.91 6.50
N LEU A 29 -0.71 -6.03 6.07
CA LEU A 29 -0.72 -6.45 4.67
C LEU A 29 -2.14 -6.67 4.14
N GLN A 30 -3.06 -7.24 4.95
CA GLN A 30 -4.42 -7.48 4.51
C GLN A 30 -5.18 -6.16 4.32
N PHE A 31 -4.95 -5.17 5.20
CA PHE A 31 -5.56 -3.85 5.05
C PHE A 31 -5.04 -3.11 3.81
N ILE A 32 -3.72 -3.13 3.59
CA ILE A 32 -3.12 -2.47 2.42
C ILE A 32 -3.65 -3.10 1.14
N ASP A 33 -3.66 -4.43 1.04
CA ASP A 33 -4.07 -5.11 -0.18
C ASP A 33 -5.57 -4.93 -0.47
N THR A 34 -6.42 -4.91 0.57
CA THR A 34 -7.87 -4.78 0.38
C THR A 34 -8.36 -3.35 0.13
N VAL A 35 -7.59 -2.33 0.53
CA VAL A 35 -8.01 -0.91 0.46
C VAL A 35 -7.18 -0.10 -0.53
N ALA A 36 -5.88 -0.42 -0.72
CA ALA A 36 -5.01 0.35 -1.60
C ALA A 36 -5.20 -0.06 -3.07
N ASN A 37 -5.36 0.95 -3.93
CA ASN A 37 -5.39 0.80 -5.39
C ASN A 37 -4.16 1.47 -6.06
N ARG A 38 -3.27 2.05 -5.26
CA ARG A 38 -2.02 2.68 -5.68
C ARG A 38 -0.99 2.54 -4.57
N ILE A 39 0.18 2.04 -4.93
CA ILE A 39 1.33 1.93 -4.04
C ILE A 39 2.30 3.08 -4.36
N ILE A 40 2.63 3.83 -3.31
CA ILE A 40 3.65 4.87 -3.35
C ILE A 40 4.73 4.47 -2.36
N GLU A 41 5.86 3.99 -2.87
CA GLU A 41 7.02 3.62 -2.07
C GLU A 41 8.06 4.73 -2.11
N LEU A 42 8.48 5.20 -0.93
CA LEU A 42 9.53 6.19 -0.78
C LEU A 42 10.86 5.47 -0.60
N THR A 43 11.76 5.61 -1.57
CA THR A 43 13.11 5.04 -1.52
C THR A 43 14.15 6.14 -1.27
N PRO A 44 15.38 5.80 -0.84
CA PRO A 44 16.42 6.80 -0.58
C PRO A 44 16.75 7.69 -1.78
N GLU A 45 16.61 7.15 -3.00
CA GLU A 45 16.98 7.81 -4.25
C GLU A 45 15.78 8.32 -5.05
N GLY A 46 14.55 8.15 -4.56
CA GLY A 46 13.36 8.62 -5.26
C GLY A 46 12.05 8.01 -4.77
N ILE A 47 11.04 8.02 -5.65
CA ILE A 47 9.70 7.52 -5.34
C ILE A 47 9.29 6.54 -6.42
N ILE A 48 8.78 5.38 -6.01
CA ILE A 48 8.12 4.42 -6.90
C ILE A 48 6.62 4.61 -6.74
N ASP A 49 5.96 4.96 -7.84
CA ASP A 49 4.52 5.19 -7.88
C ASP A 49 3.86 4.25 -8.88
N ARG A 50 2.96 3.39 -8.40
CA ARG A 50 2.26 2.41 -9.23
C ARG A 50 0.79 2.30 -8.85
N ARG A 51 -0.09 2.30 -9.85
CA ARG A 51 -1.53 2.05 -9.69
C ARG A 51 -1.82 0.56 -9.86
N MET A 52 -1.64 -0.19 -8.79
CA MET A 52 -1.91 -1.63 -8.69
C MET A 52 -2.15 -1.98 -7.22
N ASN A 53 -2.65 -3.19 -6.95
CA ASN A 53 -2.75 -3.69 -5.59
C ASN A 53 -1.37 -4.06 -5.02
N TYR A 54 -1.33 -4.39 -3.74
CA TYR A 54 -0.07 -4.64 -3.05
C TYR A 54 0.53 -6.00 -3.40
N GLU A 55 -0.29 -7.04 -3.59
CA GLU A 55 0.20 -8.35 -4.04
C GLU A 55 0.88 -8.29 -5.42
N GLU A 56 0.27 -7.62 -6.39
CA GLU A 56 0.83 -7.44 -7.73
C GLU A 56 2.14 -6.63 -7.66
N TYR A 57 2.16 -5.57 -6.84
CA TYR A 57 3.36 -4.77 -6.62
C TYR A 57 4.52 -5.62 -6.08
N LEU A 58 4.24 -6.54 -5.15
CA LEU A 58 5.22 -7.47 -4.62
C LEU A 58 5.57 -8.59 -5.59
N ALA A 59 4.67 -9.01 -6.47
CA ALA A 59 4.92 -10.10 -7.41
C ALA A 59 5.84 -9.65 -8.56
N ASP A 60 5.70 -8.40 -9.02
CA ASP A 60 6.39 -7.86 -10.19
C ASP A 60 7.93 -7.88 -10.06
N GLU A 61 8.58 -8.69 -10.89
CA GLU A 61 10.04 -8.83 -10.92
C GLU A 61 10.75 -7.56 -11.41
N THR A 62 10.13 -6.79 -12.30
CA THR A 62 10.70 -5.52 -12.79
C THR A 62 10.73 -4.47 -11.69
N LEU A 63 9.66 -4.41 -10.87
CA LEU A 63 9.60 -3.51 -9.71
C LEU A 63 10.54 -3.94 -8.61
N LYS A 64 10.67 -5.24 -8.34
CA LYS A 64 11.69 -5.75 -7.41
C LYS A 64 13.10 -5.31 -7.80
N ALA A 65 13.46 -5.46 -9.08
CA ALA A 65 14.76 -5.05 -9.59
C ALA A 65 14.95 -3.52 -9.50
N GLN A 66 13.92 -2.74 -9.84
CA GLN A 66 13.95 -1.28 -9.71
C GLN A 66 14.14 -0.86 -8.24
N ARG A 67 13.33 -1.41 -7.33
CA ARG A 67 13.41 -1.16 -5.90
C ARG A 67 14.80 -1.47 -5.37
N GLN A 68 15.33 -2.64 -5.70
CA GLN A 68 16.66 -3.05 -5.24
C GLN A 68 17.75 -2.07 -5.68
N LYS A 69 17.71 -1.56 -6.92
CA LYS A 69 18.64 -0.51 -7.37
C LYS A 69 18.52 0.76 -6.53
N MET A 70 17.30 1.25 -6.31
CA MET A 70 17.06 2.49 -5.56
C MET A 70 17.44 2.40 -4.07
N TYR A 71 17.53 1.19 -3.49
CA TYR A 71 18.02 0.98 -2.12
C TYR A 71 19.53 0.68 -2.06
N GLN A 72 20.17 0.22 -3.14
CA GLN A 72 21.60 -0.09 -3.18
C GLN A 72 22.49 1.14 -3.45
N LEU A 73 21.90 2.26 -3.88
CA LEU A 73 22.60 3.50 -4.18
C LEU A 73 22.74 4.45 -2.97
N ALA A 74 22.33 4.01 -1.78
CA ALA A 74 22.52 4.70 -0.49
C ALA A 74 23.55 3.98 0.38
#